data_AF-A0A2Z5ZXP1-F1
#
_entry.id   AF-A0A2Z5ZXP1-F1
#
_cell.length_a   1.000
_cell.length_b   1.000
_cell.length_c   1.000
_cell.angle_alpha   90.00
_cell.angle_beta   90.00
_cell.angle_gamma   90.00
#
_symmetry.space_group_name_H-M   'P 1'
#
loop_
_entity.id
_entity.type
_entity.pdbx_description
1 polymer ?
#
loop_
_entity_poly.entity_id
_entity_poly.type
_entity_poly.pdbx_seq_one_letter_code
_entity_poly.pdbx_strand_id
1 'polypeptide(L)'
;VVHLWMEGVWELIMAAMLAFVLIKVTGVDREVIEKWLYVIITLALVTGIIGTGHHYFWIGTPEYWQWWGSIFSALEPIPFFTHAAWLDQACAHCPKFPTAASRRRVGPNA
;
A
#
# COMPACT_ATOMS: atom_id res chain seq x y z
N VAL A 1 -0.58 -2.35 -21.80
CA VAL A 1 -1.55 -3.35 -21.29
C VAL A 1 -0.95 -4.09 -20.11
N VAL A 2 0.02 -4.99 -20.30
CA VAL A 2 0.51 -5.87 -19.20
C VAL A 2 0.87 -5.11 -17.92
N HIS A 3 1.82 -4.18 -17.93
CA HIS A 3 2.27 -3.51 -16.71
C HIS A 3 1.15 -2.65 -16.09
N LEU A 4 0.69 -1.59 -16.74
CA LEU A 4 -0.34 -0.72 -16.15
C LEU A 4 -1.70 -1.37 -15.87
N TRP A 5 -2.21 -2.20 -16.78
CA TRP A 5 -3.54 -2.81 -16.62
C TRP A 5 -3.51 -3.99 -15.66
N MET A 6 -2.52 -4.89 -15.77
CA MET A 6 -2.45 -6.02 -14.85
C MET A 6 -1.93 -5.52 -13.51
N GLU A 7 -0.67 -5.09 -13.46
CA GLU A 7 0.01 -4.73 -12.21
C GLU A 7 -0.69 -3.55 -11.52
N GLY A 8 -0.85 -2.43 -12.23
CA GLY A 8 -1.40 -1.20 -11.64
C GLY A 8 -2.86 -1.33 -11.18
N VAL A 9 -3.76 -1.93 -11.98
CA VAL A 9 -5.17 -2.05 -11.57
C VAL A 9 -5.34 -3.02 -10.41
N TRP A 10 -4.64 -4.17 -10.42
CA TRP A 10 -4.73 -5.13 -9.32
C TRP A 10 -4.24 -4.54 -8.00
N GLU A 11 -3.16 -3.74 -8.02
CA GLU A 11 -2.68 -3.04 -6.83
C GLU A 11 -3.71 -2.07 -6.24
N LEU A 12 -4.37 -1.27 -7.08
CA LEU A 12 -5.40 -0.33 -6.63
C LEU A 12 -6.64 -1.06 -6.07
N ILE A 13 -7.04 -2.18 -6.67
CA ILE A 13 -8.12 -3.02 -6.16
C ILE A 13 -7.75 -3.59 -4.78
N MET A 14 -6.54 -4.12 -4.62
CA MET A 14 -6.08 -4.65 -3.34
C MET A 14 -6.01 -3.57 -2.26
N ALA A 15 -5.54 -2.36 -2.59
CA ALA A 15 -5.53 -1.22 -1.68
C ALA A 15 -6.95 -0.84 -1.23
N ALA A 16 -7.91 -0.78 -2.16
CA ALA A 16 -9.31 -0.48 -1.86
C ALA A 16 -9.98 -1.56 -1.01
N MET A 17 -9.70 -2.85 -1.30
CA MET A 17 -10.19 -3.98 -0.50
C MET A 17 -9.62 -3.93 0.92
N LEU A 18 -8.31 -3.69 1.07
CA LEU A 18 -7.68 -3.55 2.38
C LEU A 18 -8.29 -2.39 3.18
N ALA A 19 -8.48 -1.23 2.55
CA ALA A 19 -9.14 -0.08 3.17
C ALA A 19 -10.55 -0.40 3.65
N PHE A 20 -11.34 -1.05 2.82
CA PHE A 20 -12.68 -1.47 3.19
C PHE A 20 -12.67 -2.42 4.40
N VAL A 21 -11.80 -3.42 4.39
CA VAL A 21 -11.68 -4.39 5.51
C VAL A 21 -11.26 -3.68 6.79
N LEU A 22 -10.26 -2.79 6.73
CA LEU A 22 -9.80 -2.04 7.90
C LEU A 22 -10.91 -1.17 8.50
N ILE A 23 -11.67 -0.43 7.68
CA ILE A 23 -12.80 0.38 8.16
C ILE A 23 -13.82 -0.50 8.91
N LYS A 24 -14.12 -1.70 8.39
CA LYS A 24 -15.16 -2.57 8.96
C LYS A 24 -14.71 -3.32 10.20
N VAL A 25 -13.45 -3.75 10.25
CA VAL A 25 -12.95 -4.63 11.31
C VAL A 25 -12.37 -3.82 12.46
N THR A 26 -11.49 -2.85 12.20
CA THR A 26 -10.68 -2.26 13.27
C THR A 26 -11.42 -1.17 14.05
N GLY A 27 -12.32 -0.42 13.40
CA GLY A 27 -12.98 0.74 14.03
C GLY A 27 -12.09 2.00 14.09
N VAL A 28 -10.98 2.01 13.34
CA VAL A 28 -10.19 3.22 13.11
C VAL A 28 -11.01 4.23 12.29
N ASP A 29 -10.84 5.52 12.58
CA ASP A 29 -11.54 6.59 11.87
C ASP A 29 -11.31 6.53 10.36
N ARG A 30 -12.39 6.66 9.61
CA ARG A 30 -12.38 6.62 8.14
C ARG A 30 -11.41 7.64 7.54
N GLU A 31 -11.31 8.82 8.12
CA GLU A 31 -10.41 9.88 7.66
C GLU A 31 -8.94 9.41 7.62
N VAL A 32 -8.49 8.66 8.64
CA VAL A 32 -7.12 8.13 8.70
C VAL A 32 -6.91 7.10 7.59
N ILE A 33 -7.87 6.20 7.41
CA ILE A 33 -7.82 5.14 6.40
C ILE A 33 -7.79 5.74 4.99
N GLU A 34 -8.63 6.72 4.70
CA GLU A 34 -8.68 7.37 3.38
C GLU A 34 -7.39 8.13 3.08
N LYS A 35 -6.79 8.82 4.07
CA LYS A 35 -5.49 9.48 3.90
C LYS A 35 -4.38 8.48 3.51
N TRP A 36 -4.31 7.35 4.19
CA TRP A 36 -3.36 6.28 3.83
C TRP A 36 -3.64 5.69 2.46
N LEU A 37 -4.91 5.47 2.13
CA LEU A 37 -5.32 5.00 0.80
C LEU A 37 -4.84 5.96 -0.30
N TYR A 38 -5.00 7.28 -0.13
CA TYR A 38 -4.53 8.26 -1.10
C TYR A 38 -3.00 8.25 -1.27
N VAL A 39 -2.25 8.08 -0.18
CA VAL A 39 -0.78 7.94 -0.25
C VAL A 39 -0.40 6.71 -1.05
N ILE A 40 -1.02 5.56 -0.74
CA ILE A 40 -0.75 4.29 -1.43
C ILE A 40 -1.08 4.39 -2.92
N ILE A 41 -2.25 4.94 -3.28
CA ILE A 41 -2.67 5.13 -4.68
C ILE A 41 -1.67 6.03 -5.41
N THR A 42 -1.26 7.13 -4.78
CA THR A 42 -0.32 8.08 -5.38
C THR A 42 1.04 7.44 -5.63
N LEU A 43 1.57 6.70 -4.65
CA LEU A 43 2.83 5.99 -4.79
C LEU A 43 2.75 4.96 -5.93
N ALA A 44 1.73 4.09 -5.90
CA ALA A 44 1.57 3.04 -6.92
C ALA A 44 1.44 3.60 -8.34
N LEU A 45 0.66 4.67 -8.52
CA LEU A 45 0.49 5.30 -9.83
C LEU A 45 1.76 6.01 -10.31
N VAL A 46 2.44 6.77 -9.44
CA VAL A 46 3.64 7.51 -9.85
C VAL A 46 4.77 6.54 -10.18
N THR A 47 4.99 5.51 -9.36
CA THR A 47 6.03 4.52 -9.61
C THR A 47 5.69 3.63 -10.80
N GLY A 48 4.46 3.10 -10.91
CA GLY A 48 4.10 2.21 -12.02
C GLY A 48 3.97 2.90 -13.39
N ILE A 49 3.48 4.15 -13.45
CA ILE A 49 3.37 4.87 -14.73
C ILE A 49 4.75 5.15 -15.33
N ILE A 50 5.69 5.65 -14.53
CA ILE A 50 7.03 5.98 -15.00
C ILE A 50 7.90 4.71 -15.07
N GLY A 51 7.71 3.79 -14.12
CA GLY A 51 8.38 2.50 -14.02
C GLY A 51 8.07 1.56 -15.19
N THR A 52 6.94 1.75 -15.89
CA THR A 52 6.68 1.12 -17.21
C THR A 52 7.87 1.29 -18.17
N GLY A 53 8.67 2.36 -18.01
CA GLY A 53 9.92 2.60 -18.72
C GLY A 53 10.94 1.47 -18.72
N HIS A 54 10.92 0.56 -17.73
CA HIS A 54 11.84 -0.59 -17.72
C HIS A 54 11.60 -1.61 -18.84
N HIS A 55 10.41 -1.62 -19.43
CA HIS A 55 10.13 -2.41 -20.63
C HIS A 55 10.79 -1.82 -21.89
N TYR A 56 11.29 -0.60 -21.81
CA TYR A 56 11.80 0.16 -22.95
C TYR A 56 13.33 0.09 -23.09
N PHE A 57 14.04 -0.47 -22.12
CA PHE A 57 15.50 -0.47 -22.04
C PHE A 57 16.22 -1.00 -23.30
N TRP A 58 15.63 -1.97 -24.00
CA TRP A 58 16.32 -2.72 -25.07
C TRP A 58 15.52 -2.80 -26.38
N ILE A 59 14.48 -2.00 -26.54
CA ILE A 59 13.62 -2.02 -27.74
C ILE A 59 13.88 -0.83 -28.68
N GLY A 60 14.99 -0.10 -28.48
CA GLY A 60 15.39 1.02 -29.33
C GLY A 60 14.74 2.37 -28.99
N THR A 61 14.21 2.54 -27.77
CA THR A 61 13.71 3.85 -27.30
C THR A 61 14.87 4.74 -26.79
N PRO A 62 14.63 6.06 -26.58
CA PRO A 62 15.67 6.96 -26.08
C PRO A 62 16.30 6.53 -24.74
N GLU A 63 17.60 6.80 -24.59
CA GLU A 63 18.41 6.37 -23.43
C GLU A 63 17.92 6.90 -22.08
N TYR A 64 17.22 8.04 -22.04
CA TYR A 64 16.67 8.57 -20.79
C TYR A 64 15.73 7.56 -20.09
N TRP A 65 15.11 6.64 -20.84
CA TRP A 65 14.28 5.60 -20.25
C TRP A 65 15.06 4.62 -19.38
N GLN A 66 16.36 4.42 -19.63
CA GLN A 66 17.20 3.61 -18.74
C GLN A 66 17.23 4.22 -17.33
N TRP A 67 17.42 5.53 -17.22
CA TRP A 67 17.42 6.23 -15.94
C TRP A 67 16.03 6.25 -15.28
N TRP A 68 15.01 6.71 -16.01
CA TRP A 68 13.66 6.82 -15.45
C TRP A 68 13.06 5.46 -15.11
N GLY A 69 13.17 4.50 -16.01
CA GLY A 69 12.68 3.14 -15.81
C GLY A 69 13.38 2.47 -14.63
N SER A 70 14.71 2.59 -14.50
CA SER A 70 15.44 1.96 -13.38
C SER A 70 15.08 2.56 -12.02
N ILE A 71 14.95 3.89 -11.93
CA ILE A 71 14.61 4.55 -10.67
C ILE A 71 13.19 4.20 -10.25
N PHE A 72 12.21 4.38 -11.13
CA PHE A 72 10.80 4.25 -10.74
C PHE A 72 10.37 2.79 -10.57
N SER A 73 10.91 1.85 -11.35
CA SER A 73 10.63 0.42 -11.12
C SER A 73 11.25 -0.08 -9.81
N ALA A 74 12.41 0.45 -9.40
CA ALA A 74 12.98 0.14 -8.09
C ALA A 74 12.15 0.68 -6.92
N LEU A 75 11.29 1.67 -7.16
CA LEU A 75 10.39 2.25 -6.16
C LEU A 75 9.01 1.57 -6.11
N GLU A 76 8.62 0.78 -7.13
CA GLU A 76 7.34 0.04 -7.17
C GLU A 76 7.08 -0.87 -5.95
N PRO A 77 8.08 -1.43 -5.26
CA PRO A 77 7.86 -2.15 -4.01
C PRO A 77 7.40 -1.29 -2.82
N ILE A 78 7.62 0.04 -2.84
CA ILE A 78 7.30 0.95 -1.71
C ILE A 78 5.82 0.90 -1.33
N PRO A 79 4.86 1.01 -2.26
CA PRO A 79 3.44 0.78 -2.00
C PRO A 79 3.16 -0.43 -1.10
N PHE A 80 3.79 -1.58 -1.33
CA PHE A 80 3.58 -2.80 -0.55
C PHE A 80 4.07 -2.66 0.90
N PHE A 81 5.23 -2.03 1.09
CA PHE A 81 5.71 -1.74 2.45
C PHE A 81 4.78 -0.76 3.17
N THR A 82 4.23 0.23 2.48
CA THR A 82 3.21 1.12 3.07
C THR A 82 1.91 0.39 3.40
N HIS A 83 1.45 -0.57 2.58
CA HIS A 83 0.30 -1.43 2.95
C HIS A 83 0.57 -2.20 4.24
N ALA A 84 1.75 -2.82 4.35
CA ALA A 84 2.12 -3.61 5.52
C ALA A 84 2.25 -2.75 6.79
N ALA A 85 2.93 -1.61 6.70
CA ALA A 85 3.07 -0.68 7.81
C ALA A 85 1.72 -0.12 8.26
N TRP A 86 0.84 0.17 7.31
CA TRP A 86 -0.50 0.65 7.62
C TRP A 86 -1.37 -0.42 8.28
N LEU A 87 -1.32 -1.68 7.80
CA LEU A 87 -2.01 -2.80 8.42
C LEU A 87 -1.58 -2.97 9.90
N ASP A 88 -0.28 -2.88 10.17
CA ASP A 88 0.26 -2.95 11.54
C ASP A 88 -0.29 -1.80 12.41
N GLN A 89 -0.24 -0.56 11.92
CA GLN A 89 -0.74 0.61 12.64
C GLN A 89 -2.25 0.54 12.91
N ALA A 90 -3.04 0.11 11.93
CA ALA A 90 -4.49 -0.01 12.06
C ALA A 90 -4.90 -1.10 13.05
N CYS A 91 -4.13 -2.20 13.11
CA CYS A 91 -4.30 -3.24 14.12
C CYS A 91 -3.87 -2.79 15.51
N ALA A 92 -2.77 -2.03 15.63
CA ALA A 92 -2.27 -1.53 16.92
C ALA A 92 -3.24 -0.54 17.59
N HIS A 93 -3.95 0.27 16.80
CA HIS A 93 -4.95 1.23 17.28
C HIS A 93 -6.38 0.68 17.30
N CYS A 94 -6.57 -0.62 17.06
CA CYS A 94 -7.89 -1.22 17.02
C CYS A 94 -8.50 -1.32 18.43
N PRO A 95 -9.59 -0.59 18.76
CA PRO A 95 -10.27 -0.73 20.04
C PRO A 95 -10.89 -2.13 20.26
N LYS A 96 -11.16 -2.88 19.18
CA LYS A 96 -11.74 -4.24 19.24
C LYS A 96 -10.71 -5.35 19.45
N PHE A 97 -9.43 -5.10 19.18
CA PHE A 97 -8.34 -6.05 19.40
C PHE A 97 -7.36 -5.44 20.41
N PRO A 98 -7.62 -5.57 21.71
CA PRO A 98 -6.69 -5.13 22.72
C PRO A 98 -5.39 -5.93 22.54
N THR A 99 -4.27 -5.23 22.33
CA THR A 99 -2.93 -5.82 22.30
C THR A 99 -2.75 -6.77 23.49
N ALA A 100 -1.94 -7.82 23.34
CA ALA A 100 -1.71 -8.78 24.45
C ALA A 100 -1.27 -8.11 25.77
N ALA A 101 -0.76 -6.88 25.71
CA ALA A 101 -0.43 -6.04 26.86
C ALA A 101 -1.65 -5.56 27.67
N SER A 102 -2.81 -5.31 27.07
CA SER A 102 -4.01 -4.90 27.81
C SER A 102 -4.82 -6.09 28.36
N ARG A 103 -4.67 -7.29 27.77
CA ARG A 103 -5.23 -8.54 28.31
C ARG A 103 -4.63 -8.96 29.66
N ARG A 104 -3.45 -8.44 30.03
CA ARG A 104 -2.86 -8.65 31.37
C ARG A 104 -3.47 -7.79 32.49
N ARG A 105 -4.34 -6.82 32.16
CA ARG A 105 -4.93 -5.91 33.16
C ARG A 105 -6.30 -6.37 33.67
N VAL A 106 -6.93 -7.33 33.01
CA VAL A 106 -8.20 -7.95 33.43
C VAL A 106 -7.87 -9.30 34.07
N GLY A 107 -7.34 -9.27 35.29
CA GLY A 107 -7.23 -10.45 36.15
C GLY A 107 -8.60 -10.81 36.77
N PRO A 108 -8.77 -12.04 37.29
CA PRO A 108 -10.07 -12.66 37.61
C PRO A 108 -10.85 -12.09 38.80
N ASN A 109 -10.60 -10.84 39.23
CA ASN A 109 -11.25 -10.24 40.42
C ASN A 109 -12.06 -8.97 40.10
N ALA A 110 -12.74 -8.93 38.95
CA ALA A 110 -13.74 -7.91 38.63
C ALA A 110 -15.14 -8.53 38.58
#